data_AF-A0A4U1J001-F1
#
_entry.id   AF-A0A4U1J001-F1
#
_cell.length_a   1.000
_cell.length_b   1.000
_cell.length_c   1.000
_cell.angle_alpha   90.00
_cell.angle_beta   90.00
_cell.angle_gamma   90.00
#
_symmetry.space_group_name_H-M   'P 1'
#
loop_
_entity.id
_entity.type
_entity.pdbx_description
1 polymer ?
#
loop_
_entity_poly.entity_id
_entity_poly.type
_entity_poly.pdbx_seq_one_letter_code
_entity_poly.pdbx_strand_id
1 'polypeptide(L)'
;MPVTPIPVGSLVFDCSALGPYLVDLPPRGMLGLLVERPGYPSVVGEILANQAGVGPKAGVTQEEVEAIMLDNAHIDDIDAILPAARKLVELLEESRAFYDNDRQRRVHAIANLIEGRARTTGVVELLAKYEKTRAYRSATGVKGLKTRKANKKKAETETPAPTTPPIVRAGTQ
;
A
#
# COMPACT_ATOMS: atom_id res chain seq x y z
N MET A 1 -9.72 -28.26 -14.35
CA MET A 1 -8.33 -28.05 -14.82
C MET A 1 -7.85 -26.80 -14.11
N PRO A 2 -6.74 -26.83 -13.35
CA PRO A 2 -6.29 -25.63 -12.65
C PRO A 2 -6.03 -24.51 -13.65
N VAL A 3 -6.54 -23.31 -13.36
CA VAL A 3 -6.28 -22.12 -14.19
C VAL A 3 -4.78 -21.91 -14.23
N THR A 4 -4.24 -21.82 -15.45
CA THR A 4 -2.80 -21.59 -15.63
C THR A 4 -2.45 -20.23 -15.03
N PRO A 5 -1.45 -20.13 -14.14
CA PRO A 5 -1.09 -18.86 -13.52
C PRO A 5 -0.76 -17.82 -14.58
N ILE A 6 -1.30 -16.61 -14.45
CA ILE A 6 -1.01 -15.54 -15.40
C ILE A 6 0.41 -15.01 -15.13
N PRO A 7 1.27 -14.88 -16.15
CA PRO A 7 2.62 -14.35 -15.96
C PRO A 7 2.62 -12.96 -15.32
N VAL A 8 3.46 -12.79 -14.30
CA VAL A 8 3.70 -11.49 -13.66
C VAL A 8 4.20 -10.49 -14.69
N GLY A 9 3.59 -9.31 -14.74
CA GLY A 9 3.89 -8.27 -15.74
C GLY A 9 2.99 -8.29 -16.97
N SER A 10 2.03 -9.22 -17.05
CA SER A 10 0.95 -9.14 -18.04
C SER A 10 0.14 -7.85 -17.87
N LEU A 11 -0.34 -7.29 -18.98
CA LEU A 11 -1.12 -6.05 -19.00
C LEU A 11 -2.63 -6.29 -19.25
N VAL A 12 -3.00 -7.54 -19.54
CA VAL A 12 -4.38 -7.94 -19.83
C VAL A 12 -4.73 -9.14 -18.97
N PHE A 13 -5.83 -9.02 -18.24
CA PHE A 13 -6.41 -10.06 -17.39
C PHE A 13 -7.91 -10.10 -17.65
N ASP A 14 -8.41 -11.25 -18.10
CA ASP A 14 -9.86 -11.45 -18.25
C ASP A 14 -10.41 -12.14 -17.01
N CYS A 15 -11.15 -11.39 -16.20
CA CYS A 15 -11.82 -11.90 -15.01
C CYS A 15 -13.31 -12.20 -15.23
N SER A 16 -13.79 -12.17 -16.49
CA SER A 16 -15.23 -12.33 -16.79
C SER A 16 -15.78 -13.64 -16.27
N ALA A 17 -14.98 -14.71 -16.27
CA ALA A 17 -15.35 -16.02 -15.75
C ALA A 17 -15.54 -16.04 -14.22
N LEU A 18 -14.86 -15.17 -13.47
CA LEU A 18 -15.03 -15.06 -12.01
C LEU A 18 -16.25 -14.22 -11.62
N GLY A 19 -16.75 -13.39 -12.54
CA GLY A 19 -17.85 -12.45 -12.31
C GLY A 19 -19.06 -13.01 -11.53
N PRO A 20 -19.53 -14.24 -11.78
CA PRO A 20 -20.67 -14.81 -11.06
C PRO A 20 -20.47 -15.02 -9.54
N TYR A 21 -19.22 -15.13 -9.06
CA TYR A 21 -18.93 -15.46 -7.66
C TYR A 21 -17.99 -14.45 -6.96
N LEU A 22 -17.55 -13.40 -7.65
CA LEU A 22 -16.82 -12.30 -7.01
C LEU A 22 -17.73 -11.52 -6.06
N VAL A 23 -17.19 -11.19 -4.88
CA VAL A 23 -17.90 -10.47 -3.83
C VAL A 23 -17.19 -9.15 -3.53
N ASP A 24 -17.92 -8.04 -3.64
CA ASP A 24 -17.45 -6.73 -3.19
C ASP A 24 -17.84 -6.51 -1.72
N LEU A 25 -16.87 -6.69 -0.82
CA LEU A 25 -17.09 -6.49 0.61
C LEU A 25 -16.98 -5.00 0.97
N PRO A 26 -17.84 -4.49 1.86
CA PRO A 26 -17.76 -3.10 2.31
C PRO A 26 -16.41 -2.84 3.03
N PRO A 27 -16.03 -1.57 3.26
CA PRO A 27 -14.84 -1.24 4.03
C PRO A 27 -14.82 -1.98 5.37
N ARG A 28 -13.71 -2.66 5.67
CA ARG A 28 -13.53 -3.54 6.85
C ARG A 28 -14.39 -4.82 6.85
N GLY A 29 -15.03 -5.17 5.73
CA GLY A 29 -15.83 -6.39 5.58
C GLY A 29 -15.02 -7.69 5.64
N MET A 30 -13.69 -7.60 5.59
CA MET A 30 -12.78 -8.74 5.84
C MET A 30 -12.63 -9.08 7.33
N LEU A 31 -13.06 -8.21 8.26
CA LEU A 31 -12.91 -8.46 9.70
C LEU A 31 -13.82 -9.59 10.15
N GLY A 32 -13.25 -10.57 10.85
CA GLY A 32 -13.99 -11.73 11.37
C GLY A 32 -14.15 -12.88 10.39
N LEU A 33 -13.69 -12.74 9.13
CA LEU A 33 -13.60 -13.87 8.21
C LEU A 33 -12.58 -14.89 8.72
N LEU A 34 -12.92 -16.17 8.59
CA LEU A 34 -12.01 -17.26 8.87
C LEU A 34 -10.99 -17.35 7.74
N VAL A 35 -9.77 -17.72 8.10
CA VAL A 35 -8.66 -17.92 7.16
C VAL A 35 -8.19 -19.36 7.28
N GLU A 36 -7.74 -19.91 6.16
CA GLU A 36 -7.10 -21.22 6.13
C GLU A 36 -5.99 -21.31 7.20
N ARG A 37 -5.94 -22.45 7.89
CA ARG A 37 -4.93 -22.74 8.90
C ARG A 37 -4.03 -23.89 8.42
N PRO A 38 -2.80 -24.00 8.93
CA PRO A 38 -1.95 -25.14 8.65
C PRO A 38 -2.68 -26.47 8.89
N GLY A 39 -2.63 -27.36 7.89
CA GLY A 39 -3.29 -28.66 7.93
C GLY A 39 -4.69 -28.72 7.29
N TYR A 40 -5.23 -27.60 6.80
CA TYR A 40 -6.54 -27.58 6.13
C TYR A 40 -6.66 -28.57 4.95
N PRO A 41 -5.65 -28.72 4.05
CA PRO A 41 -5.75 -29.71 2.98
C PRO A 41 -5.92 -31.16 3.48
N SER A 42 -5.29 -31.50 4.60
CA SER A 42 -5.43 -32.82 5.22
C SER A 42 -6.85 -33.03 5.77
N VAL A 43 -7.45 -31.99 6.37
CA VAL A 43 -8.83 -32.03 6.88
C VAL A 43 -9.82 -32.22 5.74
N VAL A 44 -9.66 -31.48 4.64
CA VAL A 44 -10.49 -31.64 3.44
C VAL A 44 -10.33 -33.05 2.86
N GLY A 45 -9.11 -33.57 2.79
CA GLY A 45 -8.85 -34.95 2.36
C GLY A 45 -9.53 -36.01 3.23
N GLU A 46 -9.52 -35.81 4.55
CA GLU A 46 -10.21 -36.70 5.50
C GLU A 46 -11.73 -36.68 5.32
N ILE A 47 -12.32 -35.49 5.15
CA ILE A 47 -13.76 -35.33 4.89
C ILE A 47 -14.15 -36.10 3.61
N LEU A 48 -13.42 -35.90 2.52
CA LEU A 48 -13.67 -36.57 1.24
C LEU A 48 -13.54 -38.10 1.34
N ALA A 49 -12.49 -38.59 2.02
CA ALA A 49 -12.25 -40.02 2.17
C ALA A 49 -13.35 -40.73 3.00
N ASN A 50 -13.89 -40.04 4.00
CA ASN A 50 -14.88 -40.59 4.92
C ASN A 50 -16.33 -40.38 4.48
N GLN A 51 -16.59 -39.50 3.50
CA GLN A 51 -17.93 -39.08 3.13
C GLN A 51 -18.84 -40.26 2.75
N ALA A 52 -18.38 -41.19 1.92
CA ALA A 52 -19.19 -42.33 1.48
C ALA A 52 -19.51 -43.34 2.61
N GLY A 53 -18.64 -43.42 3.64
CA GLY A 53 -18.75 -44.43 4.69
C GLY A 53 -19.47 -43.95 5.95
N VAL A 54 -18.96 -42.87 6.55
CA VAL A 54 -19.45 -42.34 7.84
C VAL A 54 -20.08 -40.96 7.73
N GLY A 55 -19.94 -40.26 6.60
CA GLY A 55 -20.52 -38.93 6.35
C GLY A 55 -22.03 -38.86 6.68
N PRO A 56 -22.89 -39.74 6.11
CA PRO A 56 -24.32 -39.74 6.41
C PRO A 56 -24.64 -39.98 7.89
N LYS A 57 -23.82 -40.76 8.61
CA LYS A 57 -24.00 -41.01 10.04
C LYS A 57 -23.61 -39.79 10.88
N ALA A 58 -22.68 -38.98 10.38
CA ALA A 58 -22.29 -37.71 10.97
C ALA A 58 -23.24 -36.55 10.60
N GLY A 59 -24.21 -36.81 9.70
CA GLY A 59 -25.13 -35.79 9.20
C GLY A 59 -24.53 -34.85 8.15
N VAL A 60 -23.34 -35.18 7.62
CA VAL A 60 -22.68 -34.40 6.56
C VAL A 60 -23.35 -34.72 5.23
N THR A 61 -23.93 -33.72 4.58
CA THR A 61 -24.62 -33.93 3.30
C THR A 61 -23.64 -33.92 2.14
N GLN A 62 -24.05 -34.53 1.02
CA GLN A 62 -23.26 -34.49 -0.20
C GLN A 62 -23.14 -33.06 -0.75
N GLU A 63 -24.20 -32.24 -0.60
CA GLU A 63 -24.19 -30.84 -1.04
C GLU A 63 -23.16 -30.00 -0.26
N GLU A 64 -22.98 -30.25 1.04
CA GLU A 64 -21.97 -29.54 1.85
C GLU A 64 -20.54 -29.84 1.40
N VAL A 65 -20.26 -31.12 1.08
CA VAL A 65 -18.95 -31.53 0.56
C VAL A 65 -18.70 -30.94 -0.82
N GLU A 66 -19.71 -30.92 -1.68
CA GLU A 66 -19.63 -30.29 -3.01
C GLU A 66 -19.41 -28.78 -2.90
N ALA A 67 -20.04 -28.10 -1.94
CA ALA A 67 -19.83 -26.69 -1.69
C ALA A 67 -18.37 -26.38 -1.30
N ILE A 68 -17.76 -27.19 -0.43
CA ILE A 68 -16.33 -27.04 -0.07
C ILE A 68 -15.44 -27.20 -1.31
N MET A 69 -15.73 -28.17 -2.18
CA MET A 69 -14.97 -28.36 -3.42
C MET A 69 -15.12 -27.20 -4.38
N LEU A 70 -16.33 -26.64 -4.47
CA LEU A 70 -16.59 -25.47 -5.30
C LEU A 70 -15.85 -24.22 -4.77
N ASP A 71 -15.89 -24.00 -3.45
CA ASP A 71 -15.17 -22.89 -2.82
C ASP A 71 -13.66 -22.99 -3.03
N ASN A 72 -13.07 -24.19 -2.91
CA ASN A 72 -11.66 -24.42 -3.22
C ASN A 72 -11.33 -24.08 -4.68
N ALA A 73 -12.19 -24.49 -5.63
CA ALA A 73 -11.98 -24.17 -7.04
C ALA A 73 -12.06 -22.64 -7.30
N HIS A 74 -13.00 -21.94 -6.66
CA HIS A 74 -13.07 -20.48 -6.75
C HIS A 74 -11.82 -19.80 -6.18
N ILE A 75 -11.29 -20.29 -5.06
CA ILE A 75 -10.05 -19.77 -4.45
C ILE A 75 -8.85 -19.98 -5.39
N ASP A 76 -8.71 -21.18 -5.95
CA ASP A 76 -7.63 -21.51 -6.90
C ASP A 76 -7.66 -20.59 -8.14
N ASP A 77 -8.86 -20.34 -8.70
CA ASP A 77 -9.06 -19.44 -9.84
C ASP A 77 -8.65 -17.99 -9.48
N ILE A 78 -9.00 -17.52 -8.29
CA ILE A 78 -8.63 -16.18 -7.79
C ILE A 78 -7.10 -16.11 -7.61
N ASP A 79 -6.49 -17.10 -6.97
CA ASP A 79 -5.07 -17.13 -6.65
C ASP A 79 -4.18 -17.24 -7.89
N ALA A 80 -4.69 -17.81 -8.99
CA ALA A 80 -3.99 -17.85 -10.27
C ALA A 80 -3.80 -16.45 -10.91
N ILE A 81 -4.69 -15.50 -10.60
CA ILE A 81 -4.74 -14.16 -11.22
C ILE A 81 -4.18 -13.08 -10.28
N LEU A 82 -4.43 -13.23 -8.98
CA LEU A 82 -4.14 -12.22 -7.96
C LEU A 82 -2.68 -11.71 -7.96
N PRO A 83 -1.64 -12.55 -8.13
CA PRO A 83 -0.25 -12.07 -8.19
C PRO A 83 0.01 -11.10 -9.34
N ALA A 84 -0.54 -11.39 -10.52
CA ALA A 84 -0.33 -10.57 -11.70
C ALA A 84 -1.13 -9.26 -11.62
N ALA A 85 -2.36 -9.31 -11.11
CA ALA A 85 -3.16 -8.12 -10.83
C ALA A 85 -2.47 -7.17 -9.83
N ARG A 86 -1.92 -7.71 -8.73
CA ARG A 86 -1.14 -6.94 -7.74
C ARG A 86 0.07 -6.26 -8.38
N LYS A 87 0.79 -6.95 -9.26
CA LYS A 87 1.93 -6.35 -9.97
C LYS A 87 1.50 -5.23 -10.91
N LEU A 88 0.37 -5.38 -11.61
CA LEU A 88 -0.14 -4.29 -12.45
C LEU A 88 -0.45 -3.04 -11.62
N VAL A 89 -1.09 -3.19 -10.44
CA VAL A 89 -1.34 -2.07 -9.53
C VAL A 89 -0.03 -1.40 -9.13
N GLU A 90 0.98 -2.18 -8.73
CA GLU A 90 2.31 -1.66 -8.40
C GLU A 90 2.93 -0.85 -9.56
N LEU A 91 2.91 -1.39 -10.79
CA LEU A 91 3.42 -0.69 -11.97
C LEU A 91 2.70 0.63 -12.25
N LEU A 92 1.38 0.67 -12.03
CA LEU A 92 0.58 1.89 -12.19
C LEU A 92 0.93 2.93 -11.11
N GLU A 93 1.10 2.51 -9.86
CA GLU A 93 1.50 3.39 -8.76
C GLU A 93 2.91 3.97 -8.97
N GLU A 94 3.87 3.12 -9.36
CA GLU A 94 5.24 3.52 -9.68
C GLU A 94 5.28 4.49 -10.86
N SER A 95 4.56 4.18 -11.95
CA SER A 95 4.47 5.04 -13.13
C SER A 95 3.86 6.39 -12.78
N ARG A 96 2.80 6.41 -11.98
CA ARG A 96 2.18 7.65 -11.51
C ARG A 96 3.16 8.48 -10.68
N ALA A 97 3.90 7.85 -9.77
CA ALA A 97 4.90 8.54 -8.94
C ALA A 97 6.05 9.10 -9.80
N PHE A 98 6.52 8.34 -10.77
CA PHE A 98 7.55 8.77 -11.72
C PHE A 98 7.11 10.02 -12.50
N TYR A 99 5.93 9.98 -13.13
CA TYR A 99 5.41 11.10 -13.90
C TYR A 99 5.04 12.30 -13.03
N ASP A 100 4.57 12.09 -11.81
CA ASP A 100 4.35 13.19 -10.86
C ASP A 100 5.67 13.90 -10.54
N ASN A 101 6.72 13.14 -10.18
CA ASN A 101 8.05 13.71 -9.93
C ASN A 101 8.59 14.45 -11.16
N ASP A 102 8.49 13.89 -12.38
CA ASP A 102 8.95 14.56 -13.59
C ASP A 102 8.18 15.87 -13.84
N ARG A 103 6.86 15.84 -13.68
CA ARG A 103 6.00 17.03 -13.76
C ARG A 103 6.44 18.10 -12.75
N GLN A 104 6.69 17.72 -11.50
CA GLN A 104 7.17 18.68 -10.49
C GLN A 104 8.53 19.28 -10.87
N ARG A 105 9.48 18.46 -11.31
CA ARG A 105 10.81 18.92 -11.75
C ARG A 105 10.71 19.93 -12.89
N ARG A 106 9.83 19.69 -13.87
CA ARG A 106 9.57 20.64 -14.97
C ARG A 106 9.01 21.97 -14.44
N VAL A 107 8.05 21.94 -13.52
CA VAL A 107 7.52 23.17 -12.89
C VAL A 107 8.62 23.95 -12.17
N HIS A 108 9.48 23.27 -11.41
CA HIS A 108 10.63 23.90 -10.75
C HIS A 108 11.63 24.49 -11.74
N ALA A 109 11.94 23.78 -12.82
CA ALA A 109 12.83 24.27 -13.87
C ALA A 109 12.27 25.53 -14.56
N ILE A 110 10.96 25.53 -14.87
CA ILE A 110 10.27 26.70 -15.44
C ILE A 110 10.32 27.88 -14.46
N ALA A 111 10.07 27.65 -13.17
CA ALA A 111 10.16 28.71 -12.15
C ALA A 111 11.56 29.35 -12.11
N ASN A 112 12.62 28.53 -12.16
CA ASN A 112 14.00 29.00 -12.19
C ASN A 112 14.30 29.78 -13.48
N LEU A 113 13.82 29.30 -14.63
CA LEU A 113 13.99 29.99 -15.92
C LEU A 113 13.34 31.38 -15.90
N ILE A 114 12.13 31.50 -15.34
CA ILE A 114 11.41 32.77 -15.23
C ILE A 114 12.18 33.75 -14.35
N GLU A 115 12.65 33.31 -13.17
CA GLU A 115 13.44 34.16 -12.28
C GLU A 115 14.78 34.57 -12.91
N GLY A 116 15.46 33.64 -13.57
CA GLY A 116 16.69 33.91 -14.31
C GLY A 116 16.48 34.96 -15.39
N ARG A 117 15.46 34.78 -16.25
CA ARG A 117 15.14 35.75 -17.31
C ARG A 117 14.78 37.12 -16.75
N ALA A 118 13.92 37.20 -15.73
CA ALA A 118 13.57 38.48 -15.12
C ALA A 118 14.80 39.24 -14.60
N ARG A 119 15.81 38.54 -14.08
CA ARG A 119 17.07 39.14 -13.63
C ARG A 119 17.97 39.56 -14.80
N THR A 120 18.11 38.74 -15.83
CA THR A 120 19.03 39.00 -16.95
C THR A 120 18.49 40.02 -17.94
N THR A 121 17.19 39.97 -18.28
CA THR A 121 16.57 40.87 -19.26
C THR A 121 15.91 42.09 -18.62
N GLY A 122 15.82 42.14 -17.28
CA GLY A 122 15.19 43.25 -16.55
C GLY A 122 13.67 43.31 -16.66
N VAL A 123 13.00 42.31 -17.26
CA VAL A 123 11.54 42.30 -17.44
C VAL A 123 10.86 41.84 -16.15
N VAL A 124 10.65 42.79 -15.23
CA VAL A 124 10.09 42.54 -13.88
C VAL A 124 8.64 42.02 -13.94
N GLU A 125 7.87 42.34 -14.98
CA GLU A 125 6.49 41.85 -15.16
C GLU A 125 6.37 40.32 -15.14
N LEU A 126 7.42 39.61 -15.55
CA LEU A 126 7.47 38.14 -15.52
C LEU A 126 7.30 37.60 -14.08
N LEU A 127 7.82 38.32 -13.10
CA LEU A 127 7.75 37.92 -11.70
C LEU A 127 6.32 37.99 -11.14
N ALA A 128 5.54 38.98 -11.60
CA ALA A 128 4.14 39.15 -11.22
C ALA A 128 3.23 38.15 -11.95
N LYS A 129 3.40 37.98 -13.27
CA LYS A 129 2.58 37.07 -14.08
C LYS A 129 2.74 35.59 -13.69
N TYR A 130 3.91 35.21 -13.14
CA TYR A 130 4.21 33.84 -12.70
C TYR A 130 4.35 33.69 -11.18
N GLU A 131 3.67 34.54 -10.40
CA GLU A 131 3.73 34.52 -8.94
C GLU A 131 3.46 33.13 -8.35
N LYS A 132 2.38 32.46 -8.79
CA LYS A 132 1.99 31.14 -8.30
C LYS A 132 3.07 30.07 -8.54
N THR A 133 3.68 30.06 -9.71
CA THR A 133 4.74 29.12 -10.07
C THR A 133 5.99 29.32 -9.20
N ARG A 134 6.33 30.58 -8.90
CA ARG A 134 7.44 30.93 -8.00
C ARG A 134 7.14 30.62 -6.54
N ALA A 135 5.91 30.90 -6.10
CA ALA A 135 5.44 30.57 -4.76
C ALA A 135 5.45 29.04 -4.54
N TYR A 136 4.99 28.27 -5.52
CA TYR A 136 5.02 26.81 -5.49
C TYR A 136 6.45 26.28 -5.31
N ARG A 137 7.40 26.77 -6.11
CA ARG A 137 8.82 26.41 -6.01
C ARG A 137 9.39 26.69 -4.62
N SER A 138 9.04 27.83 -4.03
CA SER A 138 9.59 28.27 -2.74
C SER A 138 8.88 27.67 -1.51
N ALA A 139 7.70 27.05 -1.68
CA ALA A 139 6.87 26.54 -0.60
C ALA A 139 7.62 25.58 0.36
N THR A 140 8.42 24.66 -0.18
CA THR A 140 9.21 23.72 0.63
C THR A 140 10.30 24.44 1.44
N GLY A 141 10.97 25.43 0.84
CA GLY A 141 11.97 26.25 1.53
C GLY A 141 11.36 27.09 2.64
N VAL A 142 10.20 27.70 2.40
CA VAL A 142 9.45 28.48 3.41
C VAL A 142 9.02 27.61 4.59
N LYS A 143 8.50 26.40 4.33
CA LYS A 143 8.18 25.43 5.39
C LYS A 143 9.42 25.03 6.18
N GLY A 144 10.52 24.68 5.52
CA GLY A 144 11.77 24.31 6.18
C GLY A 144 12.33 25.41 7.07
N LEU A 145 12.27 26.67 6.63
CA LEU A 145 12.64 27.82 7.45
C LEU A 145 11.74 27.99 8.67
N LYS A 146 10.42 27.79 8.52
CA LYS A 146 9.46 27.85 9.63
C LYS A 146 9.76 26.76 10.67
N THR A 147 10.02 25.53 10.24
CA THR A 147 10.39 24.42 11.14
C THR A 147 11.71 24.68 11.85
N ARG A 148 12.76 25.14 11.15
CA ARG A 148 14.04 25.49 11.77
C ARG A 148 13.90 26.59 12.84
N LYS A 149 13.10 27.62 12.57
CA LYS A 149 12.80 28.68 13.54
C LYS A 149 12.03 28.15 14.75
N ALA A 150 11.07 27.26 14.55
CA ALA A 150 10.32 26.65 15.65
C ALA A 150 11.22 25.77 16.53
N ASN A 151 12.11 24.97 15.94
CA ASN A 151 13.03 24.11 16.67
C ASN A 151 14.07 24.92 17.46
N LYS A 152 14.60 26.02 16.88
CA LYS A 152 15.49 26.93 17.63
C LYS A 152 14.80 27.54 18.84
N LYS A 153 13.55 28.01 18.70
CA LYS A 153 12.77 28.55 19.82
C LYS A 153 12.52 27.51 20.92
N LYS A 154 12.22 26.26 20.56
CA LYS A 154 12.06 25.15 21.52
C LYS A 154 13.38 24.83 22.24
N ALA A 155 14.49 24.79 21.51
CA ALA A 155 15.82 24.56 22.09
C ALA A 155 16.28 25.69 23.01
N GLU A 156 15.87 26.94 22.76
CA GLU A 156 16.14 28.09 23.63
C GLU A 156 15.25 28.13 24.89
N THR A 157 14.14 27.38 24.92
CA THR A 157 13.25 27.26 26.10
C THR A 157 13.54 26.04 26.97
N GLU A 158 14.26 25.04 26.44
CA GLU A 158 14.76 23.89 27.19
C GLU A 158 16.21 24.12 27.64
N THR A 159 16.40 24.92 28.70
CA THR A 159 17.66 24.97 29.47
C THR A 159 17.95 23.55 30.01
N PRO A 160 19.18 23.01 29.90
CA PRO A 160 19.46 21.64 30.32
C PRO A 160 19.27 21.49 31.84
N ALA A 161 18.44 20.51 32.22
CA ALA A 161 18.27 20.13 33.63
C ALA A 161 19.60 19.59 34.21
N PRO A 162 19.91 19.86 35.49
CA PRO A 162 21.20 19.52 36.10
C PRO A 162 21.41 18.00 36.15
N THR A 163 22.62 17.57 35.76
CA THR A 163 23.13 16.21 35.89
C THR A 163 23.12 15.75 37.35
N THR A 164 22.28 14.77 37.67
CA THR A 164 22.31 14.03 38.94
C THR A 164 23.49 13.05 38.94
N PRO A 165 24.39 13.06 39.96
CA PRO A 165 25.52 12.13 40.02
C PRO A 165 25.09 10.67 40.26
N PRO A 166 25.91 9.68 39.83
CA PRO A 166 25.53 8.28 39.83
C PRO A 166 25.47 7.67 41.24
N ILE A 167 24.38 6.95 41.52
CA ILE A 167 24.16 6.17 42.74
C ILE A 167 25.09 4.93 42.71
N VAL A 168 26.06 4.88 43.62
CA VAL A 168 26.85 3.69 43.91
C VAL A 168 25.97 2.70 44.66
N ARG A 169 25.68 1.53 44.07
CA ARG A 169 25.03 0.42 44.78
C ARG A 169 26.05 -0.26 45.70
N ALA A 170 25.81 -0.18 47.00
CA ALA A 170 26.54 -0.93 48.01
C ALA A 170 26.29 -2.44 47.80
N GLY A 171 27.35 -3.23 47.69
CA GLY A 171 27.30 -4.68 47.69
C GLY A 171 27.04 -5.20 49.10
N THR A 172 26.09 -6.12 49.24
CA THR A 172 25.91 -6.95 50.44
C THR A 172 26.81 -8.18 50.33
N GLN A 173 27.58 -8.39 51.40
CA GLN A 173 28.28 -9.64 51.72
C GLN A 173 27.29 -10.74 52.13
#